data_AF-A0A7J2VTL6-F1
#
_entry.id   AF-A0A7J2VTL6-F1
#
_cell.length_a   1.000
_cell.length_b   1.000
_cell.length_c   1.000
_cell.angle_alpha   90.00
_cell.angle_beta   90.00
_cell.angle_gamma   90.00
#
_symmetry.space_group_name_H-M   'P 1'
#
loop_
_entity.id
_entity.type
_entity.pdbx_description
1 polymer ?
#
loop_
_entity_poly.entity_id
_entity_poly.type
_entity_poly.pdbx_seq_one_letter_code
_entity_poly.pdbx_strand_id
1 'polypeptide(L)'
;MGILRTFSKVLFSTAFILSLTLLIAIFFLSKITEYSTLKRITYPLIEKQLNITEEQKSAIFNYLQYRCANEKEININIGKNISISCEDIKKINENNITDYLAGKIFDAFYLEKYDCELQGCLEKQKFEYFLSFEFHEKISEFFKYLIIVTIAFGLLYFISIESMEGRALSFGIIFLLTSIPYFLIDYTKLLLPQSLKDSEAMSIIMVEFKTQASFLLYFLFAGVILLLIYFLLRIRKRGLLTKNNKRYVAGKRRNE
;
A
#
# COMPACT_ATOMS: atom_id res chain seq x y z
N MET A 1 23.12 9.34 34.11
CA MET A 1 22.85 8.37 33.02
C MET A 1 21.38 8.16 32.69
N GLY A 2 20.43 8.27 33.63
CA GLY A 2 19.00 8.01 33.35
C GLY A 2 18.35 8.96 32.32
N ILE A 3 18.64 10.27 32.38
CA ILE A 3 18.01 11.28 31.51
C ILE A 3 18.41 11.10 30.03
N LEU A 4 19.72 10.93 29.75
CA LEU A 4 20.24 10.71 28.39
C LEU A 4 19.62 9.46 27.73
N ARG A 5 19.40 8.41 28.52
CA ARG A 5 18.81 7.15 28.05
C ARG A 5 17.32 7.31 27.74
N THR A 6 16.58 7.99 28.60
CA THR A 6 15.17 8.31 28.34
C THR A 6 15.03 9.14 27.07
N PHE A 7 15.90 10.14 26.89
CA PHE A 7 15.92 10.97 25.68
C PHE A 7 16.21 10.14 24.42
N SER A 8 17.24 9.28 24.46
CA SER A 8 17.56 8.36 23.34
C SER A 8 16.39 7.43 23.01
N LYS A 9 15.71 6.87 24.03
CA LYS A 9 14.56 6.01 23.82
C LYS A 9 13.42 6.76 23.11
N VAL A 10 13.10 7.98 23.55
CA VAL A 10 12.04 8.79 22.92
C VAL A 10 12.43 9.15 21.49
N LEU A 11 13.65 9.65 21.27
CA LEU A 11 14.12 10.07 19.95
C LEU A 11 14.08 8.92 18.94
N PHE A 12 14.64 7.76 19.27
CA PHE A 12 14.64 6.61 18.36
C PHE A 12 13.25 5.96 18.22
N SER A 13 12.41 6.02 19.25
CA SER A 13 11.00 5.58 19.13
C SER A 13 10.25 6.42 18.11
N THR A 14 10.38 7.75 18.20
CA THR A 14 9.69 8.68 17.31
C THR A 14 10.22 8.55 15.88
N ALA A 15 11.55 8.50 15.71
CA ALA A 15 12.17 8.28 14.39
C ALA A 15 11.72 6.95 13.76
N PHE A 16 11.68 5.88 14.55
CA PHE A 16 11.19 4.59 14.09
C PHE A 16 9.72 4.65 13.67
N ILE A 17 8.83 5.22 14.49
CA ILE A 17 7.40 5.36 14.16
C ILE A 17 7.19 6.18 12.89
N LEU A 18 7.89 7.31 12.74
CA LEU A 18 7.78 8.15 11.55
C LEU A 18 8.28 7.41 10.30
N SER A 19 9.44 6.76 10.38
CA SER A 19 9.99 5.99 9.27
C SER A 19 9.09 4.81 8.89
N LEU A 20 8.50 4.11 9.86
CA LEU A 20 7.60 2.99 9.64
C LEU A 20 6.28 3.44 9.02
N THR A 21 5.73 4.57 9.49
CA THR A 21 4.52 5.16 8.90
C THR A 21 4.75 5.57 7.45
N LEU A 22 5.88 6.22 7.17
CA LEU A 22 6.26 6.61 5.82
C LEU A 22 6.51 5.38 4.93
N LEU A 23 7.17 4.35 5.45
CA LEU A 23 7.39 3.09 4.75
C LEU A 23 6.05 2.43 4.36
N ILE A 24 5.10 2.37 5.29
CA ILE A 24 3.75 1.83 5.05
C ILE A 24 3.04 2.63 3.95
N ALA A 25 3.09 3.96 4.02
CA ALA A 25 2.44 4.83 3.03
C ALA A 25 3.05 4.66 1.63
N ILE A 26 4.38 4.60 1.53
CA ILE A 26 5.10 4.41 0.27
C ILE A 26 4.89 3.00 -0.28
N PHE A 27 4.88 1.98 0.58
CA PHE A 27 4.56 0.61 0.15
C PHE A 27 3.16 0.53 -0.44
N PHE A 28 2.18 1.12 0.25
CA PHE A 28 0.80 1.18 -0.21
C PHE A 28 0.68 1.92 -1.55
N LEU A 29 1.39 3.04 -1.69
CA LEU A 29 1.44 3.80 -2.94
C LEU A 29 2.07 2.99 -4.08
N SER A 30 3.17 2.28 -3.83
CA SER A 30 3.81 1.38 -4.80
C SER A 30 2.83 0.29 -5.26
N LYS A 31 2.03 -0.27 -4.35
CA LYS A 31 1.03 -1.29 -4.67
C LYS A 31 -0.16 -0.78 -5.47
N ILE A 32 -0.58 0.46 -5.23
CA ILE A 32 -1.65 1.08 -6.02
C ILE A 32 -1.18 1.43 -7.43
N THR A 33 0.07 1.89 -7.58
CA THR A 33 0.64 2.29 -8.87
C THR A 33 1.15 1.11 -9.71
N GLU A 34 1.15 -0.10 -9.14
CA GLU A 34 1.46 -1.34 -9.86
C GLU A 34 0.48 -1.53 -11.03
N TYR A 35 1.00 -1.86 -12.22
CA TYR A 35 0.23 -1.94 -13.47
C TYR A 35 -1.10 -2.69 -13.31
N SER A 36 -1.08 -3.87 -12.69
CA SER A 36 -2.28 -4.70 -12.53
C SER A 36 -3.34 -4.05 -11.65
N THR A 37 -2.92 -3.41 -10.55
CA THR A 37 -3.83 -2.76 -9.59
C THR A 37 -4.43 -1.51 -10.22
N LEU A 38 -3.57 -0.69 -10.81
CA LEU A 38 -3.97 0.55 -11.43
C LEU A 38 -4.89 0.29 -12.63
N LYS A 39 -4.59 -0.73 -13.44
CA LYS A 39 -5.47 -1.16 -14.54
C LYS A 39 -6.85 -1.53 -14.04
N ARG A 40 -6.97 -2.33 -12.97
CA ARG A 40 -8.28 -2.70 -12.39
C ARG A 40 -9.08 -1.51 -11.86
N ILE A 41 -8.39 -0.48 -11.38
CA ILE A 41 -9.03 0.75 -10.88
C ILE A 41 -9.45 1.65 -12.04
N THR A 42 -8.55 1.92 -12.98
CA THR A 42 -8.75 2.92 -14.04
C THR A 42 -9.61 2.40 -15.18
N TYR A 43 -9.58 1.09 -15.44
CA TYR A 43 -10.30 0.51 -16.56
C TYR A 43 -11.83 0.69 -16.48
N PRO A 44 -12.52 0.36 -15.37
CA PRO A 44 -13.96 0.60 -15.25
C PRO A 44 -14.32 2.09 -15.30
N LEU A 45 -13.37 2.96 -14.93
CA LEU A 45 -13.55 4.41 -15.02
C LEU A 45 -13.50 4.90 -16.47
N ILE A 46 -12.53 4.41 -17.25
CA ILE A 46 -12.41 4.72 -18.68
C ILE A 46 -13.63 4.17 -19.43
N GLU A 47 -14.01 2.92 -19.17
CA GLU A 47 -15.17 2.29 -19.80
C GLU A 47 -16.45 3.13 -19.60
N LYS A 48 -16.68 3.61 -18.38
CA LYS A 48 -17.83 4.48 -18.07
C LYS A 48 -17.75 5.85 -18.72
N GLN A 49 -16.55 6.43 -18.82
CA GLN A 49 -16.37 7.71 -19.50
C GLN A 49 -16.59 7.60 -21.02
N LEU A 50 -16.26 6.45 -21.61
CA LEU A 50 -16.51 6.19 -23.03
C LEU A 50 -18.03 6.10 -23.32
N ASN A 51 -18.85 5.65 -22.37
CA ASN A 51 -20.33 5.62 -22.42
C ASN A 51 -20.89 5.17 -23.79
N ILE A 52 -20.34 4.07 -24.32
CA ILE A 52 -20.62 3.59 -25.67
C ILE A 52 -21.89 2.73 -25.66
N THR A 53 -22.87 3.07 -26.49
CA THR A 53 -24.08 2.25 -26.67
C THR A 53 -23.77 0.95 -27.44
N GLU A 54 -24.59 -0.08 -27.31
CA GLU A 54 -24.39 -1.35 -28.05
C GLU A 54 -24.31 -1.13 -29.57
N GLU A 55 -25.12 -0.22 -30.12
CA GLU A 55 -25.06 0.15 -31.54
C GLU A 55 -23.71 0.78 -31.92
N GLN A 56 -23.16 1.64 -31.06
CA GLN A 56 -21.84 2.24 -31.27
C GLN A 56 -20.72 1.21 -31.11
N LYS A 57 -20.84 0.24 -30.19
CA LYS A 57 -19.87 -0.87 -30.07
C LYS A 57 -19.79 -1.65 -31.38
N SER A 58 -20.95 -1.99 -31.96
CA SER A 58 -21.02 -2.66 -33.26
C SER A 58 -20.36 -1.85 -34.37
N ALA A 59 -20.68 -0.56 -34.46
CA ALA A 59 -20.10 0.33 -35.45
C ALA A 59 -18.56 0.44 -35.31
N ILE A 60 -18.06 0.58 -34.09
CA ILE A 60 -16.61 0.65 -33.80
C ILE A 60 -15.94 -0.67 -34.17
N PHE A 61 -16.52 -1.81 -33.78
CA PHE A 61 -15.96 -3.12 -34.08
C PHE A 61 -15.88 -3.37 -35.59
N ASN A 62 -16.96 -3.09 -36.32
CA ASN A 62 -17.00 -3.21 -37.78
C ASN A 62 -16.01 -2.27 -38.47
N TYR A 63 -15.86 -1.04 -37.98
CA TYR A 63 -14.87 -0.09 -38.49
C TYR A 63 -13.43 -0.58 -38.28
N LEU A 64 -13.11 -1.11 -37.09
CA LEU A 64 -11.80 -1.66 -36.79
C LEU A 64 -11.50 -2.90 -37.65
N GLN A 65 -12.47 -3.80 -37.83
CA GLN A 65 -12.30 -4.95 -38.73
C GLN A 65 -12.04 -4.51 -40.18
N TYR A 66 -12.80 -3.52 -40.68
CA TYR A 66 -12.62 -2.99 -42.03
C TYR A 66 -11.20 -2.41 -42.23
N ARG A 67 -10.72 -1.62 -41.27
CA ARG A 67 -9.34 -1.08 -41.30
C ARG A 67 -8.29 -2.20 -41.26
N CYS A 68 -8.53 -3.21 -40.42
CA CYS A 68 -7.65 -4.38 -40.29
C CYS A 68 -7.65 -5.35 -41.48
N ALA A 69 -8.48 -5.10 -42.50
CA ALA A 69 -8.39 -5.83 -43.76
C ALA A 69 -7.11 -5.47 -44.54
N ASN A 70 -6.64 -4.22 -44.41
CA ASN A 70 -5.53 -3.68 -45.21
C ASN A 70 -4.34 -3.19 -44.35
N GLU A 71 -4.53 -3.04 -43.04
CA GLU A 71 -3.51 -2.55 -42.10
C GLU A 71 -3.09 -3.66 -41.12
N LYS A 72 -1.81 -3.66 -40.71
CA LYS A 72 -1.32 -4.52 -39.61
C LYS A 72 -1.60 -3.91 -38.24
N GLU A 73 -1.58 -2.58 -38.16
CA GLU A 73 -1.84 -1.80 -36.96
C GLU A 73 -2.68 -0.59 -37.32
N ILE A 74 -3.64 -0.27 -36.45
CA ILE A 74 -4.48 0.94 -36.54
C ILE A 74 -3.97 1.92 -35.50
N ASN A 75 -3.56 3.10 -35.94
CA ASN A 75 -3.18 4.19 -35.05
C ASN A 75 -4.37 5.13 -34.84
N ILE A 76 -4.81 5.26 -33.60
CA ILE A 76 -5.87 6.19 -33.20
C ILE A 76 -5.27 7.28 -32.32
N ASN A 77 -5.55 8.55 -32.63
CA ASN A 77 -5.09 9.67 -31.80
C ASN A 77 -6.23 10.13 -30.87
N ILE A 78 -6.14 9.78 -29.58
CA ILE A 78 -7.06 10.25 -28.52
C ILE A 78 -6.22 11.00 -27.49
N GLY A 79 -5.77 12.21 -27.85
CA GLY A 79 -4.77 12.97 -27.06
C GLY A 79 -3.37 12.36 -27.06
N LYS A 80 -3.25 11.05 -27.33
CA LYS A 80 -2.03 10.29 -27.62
C LYS A 80 -2.27 9.30 -28.75
N ASN A 81 -1.19 8.92 -29.42
CA ASN A 81 -1.21 7.87 -30.42
C ASN A 81 -1.30 6.50 -29.75
N ILE A 82 -2.43 5.82 -29.95
CA ILE A 82 -2.70 4.47 -29.51
C ILE A 82 -2.55 3.56 -30.73
N SER A 83 -1.60 2.62 -30.69
CA SER A 83 -1.50 1.57 -31.71
C SER A 83 -2.32 0.36 -31.30
N ILE A 84 -3.20 -0.06 -32.19
CA ILE A 84 -4.06 -1.23 -32.06
C ILE A 84 -3.60 -2.28 -33.07
N SER A 85 -3.13 -3.43 -32.57
CA SER A 85 -2.77 -4.57 -33.42
C SER A 85 -4.02 -5.19 -34.04
N CYS A 86 -4.00 -5.41 -35.35
CA CYS A 86 -5.06 -6.09 -36.06
C CYS A 86 -5.13 -7.60 -35.79
N GLU A 87 -4.05 -8.19 -35.27
CA GLU A 87 -4.08 -9.57 -34.78
C GLU A 87 -4.90 -9.70 -33.49
N ASP A 88 -4.84 -8.69 -32.63
CA ASP A 88 -5.62 -8.65 -31.39
C ASP A 88 -7.11 -8.51 -31.72
N ILE A 89 -7.47 -7.60 -32.63
CA ILE A 89 -8.87 -7.38 -33.07
C ILE A 89 -9.51 -8.65 -33.64
N LYS A 90 -8.76 -9.46 -34.40
CA LYS A 90 -9.25 -10.74 -34.95
C LYS A 90 -9.60 -11.79 -33.88
N LYS A 91 -9.05 -11.66 -32.67
CA LYS A 91 -9.25 -12.60 -31.56
C LYS A 91 -10.33 -12.12 -30.58
N ILE A 92 -10.80 -10.89 -30.73
CA ILE A 92 -11.71 -10.23 -29.80
C ILE A 92 -13.15 -10.29 -30.36
N ASN A 93 -14.11 -10.48 -29.47
CA ASN A 93 -15.53 -10.42 -29.79
C ASN A 93 -16.06 -8.99 -29.64
N GLU A 94 -17.13 -8.67 -30.37
CA GLU A 94 -17.83 -7.37 -30.32
C GLU A 94 -18.12 -6.90 -28.89
N ASN A 95 -18.60 -7.80 -28.03
CA ASN A 95 -18.94 -7.49 -26.64
C ASN A 95 -17.73 -7.03 -25.80
N ASN A 96 -16.51 -7.41 -26.19
CA ASN A 96 -15.27 -7.13 -25.46
C ASN A 96 -14.45 -6.01 -26.13
N ILE A 97 -15.03 -5.27 -27.09
CA ILE A 97 -14.29 -4.24 -27.82
C ILE A 97 -14.01 -3.01 -26.95
N THR A 98 -15.00 -2.57 -26.16
CA THR A 98 -14.87 -1.44 -25.24
C THR A 98 -13.83 -1.74 -24.17
N ASP A 99 -13.88 -2.97 -23.68
CA ASP A 99 -12.93 -3.56 -22.77
C ASP A 99 -11.49 -3.45 -23.29
N TYR A 100 -11.27 -3.97 -24.50
CA TYR A 100 -9.96 -3.91 -25.13
C TYR A 100 -9.48 -2.47 -25.37
N LEU A 101 -10.36 -1.58 -25.84
CA LEU A 101 -10.02 -0.17 -26.08
C LEU A 101 -9.65 0.56 -24.78
N ALA A 102 -10.42 0.36 -23.70
CA ALA A 102 -10.10 0.93 -22.39
C ALA A 102 -8.72 0.44 -21.90
N GLY A 103 -8.40 -0.83 -22.13
CA GLY A 103 -7.08 -1.39 -21.86
C GLY A 103 -5.95 -0.73 -22.66
N LYS A 104 -6.13 -0.54 -23.97
CA LYS A 104 -5.12 0.12 -24.82
C LYS A 104 -4.96 1.60 -24.51
N ILE A 105 -6.05 2.29 -24.17
CA ILE A 105 -6.00 3.67 -23.66
C ILE A 105 -5.15 3.70 -22.39
N PHE A 106 -5.47 2.86 -21.40
CA PHE A 106 -4.69 2.77 -20.17
C PHE A 106 -3.20 2.51 -20.43
N ASP A 107 -2.87 1.54 -21.29
CA ASP A 107 -1.49 1.20 -21.63
C ASP A 107 -0.73 2.39 -22.23
N ALA A 108 -1.38 3.17 -23.10
CA ALA A 108 -0.78 4.35 -23.72
C ALA A 108 -0.44 5.46 -22.71
N PHE A 109 -1.24 5.62 -21.65
CA PHE A 109 -0.94 6.56 -20.57
C PHE A 109 0.07 5.99 -19.57
N TYR A 110 -0.05 4.70 -19.22
CA TYR A 110 0.83 4.07 -18.24
C TYR A 110 2.27 3.96 -18.73
N LEU A 111 2.47 3.58 -19.99
CA LEU A 111 3.79 3.36 -20.59
C LEU A 111 4.41 4.61 -21.21
N GLU A 112 3.74 5.75 -21.11
CA GLU A 112 4.28 7.00 -21.61
C GLU A 112 5.56 7.38 -20.85
N LYS A 113 6.56 7.85 -21.61
CA LYS A 113 7.76 8.44 -21.05
C LYS A 113 7.55 9.93 -20.85
N TYR A 114 7.83 10.43 -19.65
CA TYR A 114 7.66 11.84 -19.32
C TYR A 114 9.03 12.51 -19.25
N ASP A 115 9.26 13.54 -20.06
CA ASP A 115 10.51 14.30 -20.10
C ASP A 115 10.70 15.25 -18.89
N CYS A 116 10.16 14.92 -17.72
CA CYS A 116 10.29 15.72 -16.51
C CYS A 116 10.87 14.92 -15.34
N GLU A 117 11.70 15.58 -14.54
CA GLU A 117 12.07 15.07 -13.23
C GLU A 117 10.87 15.10 -12.27
N LEU A 118 10.89 14.28 -11.21
CA LEU A 118 9.73 14.06 -10.35
C LEU A 118 9.17 15.38 -9.79
N GLN A 119 10.04 16.29 -9.34
CA GLN A 119 9.63 17.63 -8.89
C GLN A 119 9.03 18.47 -10.02
N GLY A 120 9.65 18.48 -11.21
CA GLY A 120 9.15 19.21 -12.36
C GLY A 120 7.81 18.68 -12.90
N CYS A 121 7.54 17.39 -12.77
CA CYS A 121 6.23 16.81 -13.12
C CYS A 121 5.14 17.20 -12.11
N LEU A 122 5.48 17.24 -10.82
CA LEU A 122 4.58 17.67 -9.75
C LEU A 122 4.21 19.15 -9.87
N GLU A 123 5.19 20.01 -10.17
CA GLU A 123 4.98 21.45 -10.38
C GLU A 123 4.08 21.73 -11.60
N LYS A 124 4.19 20.92 -12.65
CA LYS A 124 3.34 21.01 -13.84
C LYS A 124 1.94 20.40 -13.66
N GLN A 125 1.60 19.91 -12.46
CA GLN A 125 0.31 19.28 -12.13
C GLN A 125 -0.13 18.20 -13.13
N LYS A 126 0.84 17.46 -13.70
CA LYS A 126 0.52 16.37 -14.63
C LYS A 126 0.02 15.17 -13.83
N PHE A 127 -1.29 15.12 -13.58
CA PHE A 127 -1.92 14.01 -12.87
C PHE A 127 -1.65 12.65 -13.53
N GLU A 128 -1.50 12.65 -14.86
CA GLU A 128 -1.19 11.46 -15.67
C GLU A 128 0.15 10.83 -15.27
N TYR A 129 1.12 11.63 -14.82
CA TYR A 129 2.42 11.13 -14.38
C TYR A 129 2.29 10.20 -13.16
N PHE A 130 1.37 10.46 -12.25
CA PHE A 130 1.12 9.58 -11.09
C PHE A 130 0.59 8.20 -11.49
N LEU A 131 0.01 8.11 -12.69
CA LEU A 131 -0.54 6.88 -13.26
C LEU A 131 0.46 6.20 -14.21
N SER A 132 1.72 6.64 -14.25
CA SER A 132 2.75 6.13 -15.15
C SER A 132 3.64 5.05 -14.51
N PHE A 133 4.26 4.25 -15.38
CA PHE A 133 5.30 3.30 -15.02
C PHE A 133 6.50 3.98 -14.36
N GLU A 134 6.93 5.14 -14.87
CA GLU A 134 8.09 5.88 -14.34
C GLU A 134 7.87 6.32 -12.88
N PHE A 135 6.64 6.74 -12.54
CA PHE A 135 6.30 7.07 -11.16
C PHE A 135 6.32 5.83 -10.26
N HIS A 136 5.73 4.72 -10.72
CA HIS A 136 5.77 3.46 -10.00
C HIS A 136 7.20 2.99 -9.73
N GLU A 137 8.09 3.09 -10.72
CA GLU A 137 9.50 2.71 -10.60
C GLU A 137 10.22 3.57 -9.55
N LYS A 138 10.08 4.90 -9.61
CA LYS A 138 10.69 5.82 -8.63
C LYS A 138 10.18 5.59 -7.20
N ILE A 139 8.87 5.39 -7.03
CA ILE A 139 8.29 5.09 -5.71
C ILE A 139 8.83 3.74 -5.19
N SER A 140 8.96 2.74 -6.07
CA SER A 140 9.49 1.43 -5.72
C SER A 140 10.98 1.45 -5.40
N GLU A 141 11.75 2.35 -6.02
CA GLU A 141 13.15 2.60 -5.64
C GLU A 141 13.23 3.29 -4.28
N PHE A 142 12.45 4.35 -4.06
CA PHE A 142 12.39 5.07 -2.78
C PHE A 142 11.98 4.14 -1.62
N PHE A 143 11.05 3.21 -1.88
CA PHE A 143 10.66 2.17 -0.94
C PHE A 143 11.85 1.32 -0.45
N LYS A 144 12.77 0.92 -1.35
CA LYS A 144 13.94 0.12 -0.98
C LYS A 144 14.86 0.85 0.00
N TYR A 145 15.11 2.14 -0.23
CA TYR A 145 15.91 2.96 0.69
C TYR A 145 15.22 3.14 2.04
N LEU A 146 13.90 3.38 2.04
CA LEU A 146 13.12 3.52 3.27
C LEU A 146 13.17 2.26 4.14
N ILE A 147 13.15 1.06 3.56
CA ILE A 147 13.29 -0.19 4.32
C ILE A 147 14.58 -0.16 5.16
N ILE A 148 15.70 0.21 4.55
CA ILE A 148 17.01 0.25 5.22
C ILE A 148 16.97 1.23 6.39
N VAL A 149 16.41 2.43 6.17
CA VAL A 149 16.29 3.47 7.21
C VAL A 149 15.37 3.01 8.35
N THR A 150 14.23 2.40 8.05
CA THR A 150 13.29 1.89 9.07
C THR A 150 13.91 0.77 9.90
N ILE A 151 14.65 -0.16 9.27
CA ILE A 151 15.37 -1.22 9.99
C ILE A 151 16.44 -0.63 10.90
N ALA A 152 17.23 0.33 10.39
CA ALA A 152 18.26 1.00 11.19
C ALA A 152 17.68 1.68 12.44
N PHE A 153 16.60 2.47 12.29
CA PHE A 153 15.94 3.08 13.45
C PHE A 153 15.27 2.05 14.37
N GLY A 154 14.73 0.97 13.82
CA GLY A 154 14.19 -0.15 14.61
C GLY A 154 15.27 -0.79 15.49
N LEU A 155 16.45 -1.05 14.94
CA LEU A 155 17.58 -1.61 15.70
C LEU A 155 18.10 -0.65 16.77
N LEU A 156 18.26 0.63 16.43
CA LEU A 156 18.66 1.65 17.41
C LEU A 156 17.65 1.75 18.56
N TYR A 157 16.35 1.75 18.24
CA TYR A 157 15.29 1.74 19.24
C TYR A 157 15.32 0.48 20.12
N PHE A 158 15.56 -0.68 19.52
CA PHE A 158 15.67 -1.96 20.23
C PHE A 158 16.81 -1.95 21.25
N ILE A 159 17.99 -1.43 20.86
CA ILE A 159 19.17 -1.32 21.73
C ILE A 159 18.93 -0.34 22.88
N SER A 160 18.23 0.77 22.63
CA SER A 160 17.92 1.77 23.67
C SER A 160 17.05 1.23 24.80
N ILE A 161 16.28 0.17 24.57
CA ILE A 161 15.47 -0.48 25.60
C ILE A 161 16.28 -1.56 26.32
N GLU A 162 16.34 -1.47 27.64
CA GLU A 162 17.12 -2.38 28.49
C GLU A 162 16.54 -3.79 28.59
N SER A 163 15.24 -3.88 28.87
CA SER A 163 14.60 -5.14 29.22
C SER A 163 13.92 -5.76 28.01
N MET A 164 14.03 -7.08 27.87
CA MET A 164 13.28 -7.83 26.85
C MET A 164 11.77 -7.67 27.03
N GLU A 165 11.30 -7.55 28.27
CA GLU A 165 9.90 -7.21 28.60
C GLU A 165 9.50 -5.86 27.99
N GLY A 166 10.33 -4.83 28.16
CA GLY A 166 10.08 -3.51 27.58
C GLY A 166 10.13 -3.52 26.05
N ARG A 167 11.04 -4.29 25.44
CA ARG A 167 11.15 -4.42 23.98
C ARG A 167 9.88 -5.04 23.40
N ALA A 168 9.44 -6.16 23.96
CA ALA A 168 8.23 -6.85 23.52
C ALA A 168 6.99 -5.95 23.65
N LEU A 169 6.84 -5.24 24.77
CA LEU A 169 5.73 -4.30 24.96
C LEU A 169 5.78 -3.14 23.95
N SER A 170 6.94 -2.49 23.82
CA SER A 170 7.10 -1.30 22.96
C SER A 170 6.85 -1.62 21.48
N PHE A 171 7.51 -2.64 20.94
CA PHE A 171 7.31 -3.04 19.54
C PHE A 171 5.90 -3.59 19.31
N GLY A 172 5.35 -4.34 20.28
CA GLY A 172 3.97 -4.83 20.22
C GLY A 172 2.96 -3.70 20.09
N ILE A 173 3.07 -2.65 20.92
CA ILE A 173 2.20 -1.47 20.83
C ILE A 173 2.37 -0.76 19.49
N ILE A 174 3.60 -0.53 19.02
CA ILE A 174 3.84 0.15 17.74
C ILE A 174 3.18 -0.63 16.59
N PHE A 175 3.39 -1.94 16.52
CA PHE A 175 2.82 -2.77 15.46
C PHE A 175 1.28 -2.82 15.49
N LEU A 176 0.68 -2.86 16.69
CA LEU A 176 -0.77 -2.76 16.83
C LEU A 176 -1.27 -1.40 16.35
N LEU A 177 -0.64 -0.30 16.77
CA LEU A 177 -1.03 1.05 16.33
C LEU A 177 -0.92 1.21 14.81
N THR A 178 0.14 0.68 14.20
CA THR A 178 0.31 0.74 12.73
C THR A 178 -0.72 -0.11 11.98
N SER A 179 -1.36 -1.08 12.63
CA SER A 179 -2.41 -1.90 12.01
C SER A 179 -3.80 -1.27 12.06
N ILE A 180 -4.01 -0.26 12.92
CA ILE A 180 -5.32 0.43 13.07
C ILE A 180 -5.89 0.93 11.74
N PRO A 181 -5.10 1.57 10.85
CA PRO A 181 -5.62 2.07 9.57
C PRO A 181 -6.37 1.01 8.75
N TYR A 182 -5.98 -0.27 8.82
CA TYR A 182 -6.68 -1.36 8.11
C TYR A 182 -8.17 -1.43 8.47
N PHE A 183 -8.49 -1.32 9.75
CA PHE A 183 -9.88 -1.35 10.24
C PHE A 183 -10.62 -0.05 9.94
N LEU A 184 -9.89 1.06 9.82
CA LEU A 184 -10.48 2.36 9.51
C LEU A 184 -10.85 2.52 8.03
N ILE A 185 -10.26 1.73 7.12
CA ILE A 185 -10.57 1.79 5.68
C ILE A 185 -12.07 1.62 5.41
N ASP A 186 -12.74 0.69 6.10
CA ASP A 186 -14.18 0.48 5.92
C ASP A 186 -15.02 1.72 6.29
N TYR A 187 -14.51 2.54 7.20
CA TYR A 187 -15.16 3.78 7.67
C TYR A 187 -14.78 5.01 6.85
N THR A 188 -13.80 4.93 5.95
CA THR A 188 -13.42 6.07 5.09
C THR A 188 -14.58 6.52 4.20
N LYS A 189 -15.51 5.62 3.85
CA LYS A 189 -16.75 5.98 3.16
C LYS A 189 -17.60 6.99 3.91
N LEU A 190 -17.53 7.03 5.24
CA LEU A 190 -18.26 8.00 6.05
C LEU A 190 -17.71 9.42 5.88
N LEU A 191 -16.38 9.53 5.67
CA LEU A 191 -15.63 10.79 5.54
C LEU A 191 -15.66 11.36 4.12
N LEU A 192 -16.08 10.57 3.11
CA LEU A 192 -16.19 11.05 1.73
C LEU A 192 -17.37 12.02 1.57
N PRO A 193 -17.28 13.00 0.65
CA PRO A 193 -18.42 13.79 0.22
C PRO A 193 -19.56 12.90 -0.31
N GLN A 194 -20.82 13.29 -0.09
CA GLN A 194 -22.01 12.54 -0.53
C GLN A 194 -21.96 12.18 -2.03
N SER A 195 -21.42 13.07 -2.87
CA SER A 195 -21.27 12.88 -4.32
C SER A 195 -20.35 11.70 -4.71
N LEU A 196 -19.44 11.28 -3.83
CA LEU A 196 -18.51 10.19 -4.07
C LEU A 196 -18.94 8.88 -3.38
N LYS A 197 -19.80 8.95 -2.35
CA LYS A 197 -20.24 7.78 -1.57
C LYS A 197 -21.00 6.75 -2.39
N ASP A 198 -21.85 7.22 -3.30
CA ASP A 198 -22.74 6.36 -4.11
C ASP A 198 -22.18 6.07 -5.49
N SER A 199 -20.96 6.54 -5.80
CA SER A 199 -20.35 6.24 -7.08
C SER A 199 -19.83 4.79 -7.09
N GLU A 200 -20.26 4.02 -8.07
CA GLU A 200 -19.76 2.66 -8.32
C GLU A 200 -18.25 2.65 -8.66
N ALA A 201 -17.71 3.77 -9.12
CA ALA A 201 -16.27 4.03 -9.19
C ALA A 201 -15.58 3.88 -7.82
N MET A 202 -16.16 4.50 -6.79
CA MET A 202 -15.58 4.51 -5.45
C MET A 202 -15.70 3.15 -4.76
N SER A 203 -16.71 2.34 -5.08
CA SER A 203 -16.81 0.98 -4.54
C SER A 203 -15.68 0.09 -5.05
N ILE A 204 -15.36 0.17 -6.34
CA ILE A 204 -14.23 -0.55 -6.95
C ILE A 204 -12.89 -0.10 -6.34
N ILE A 205 -12.67 1.21 -6.27
CA ILE A 205 -11.46 1.79 -5.65
C ILE A 205 -11.30 1.29 -4.21
N MET A 206 -12.37 1.32 -3.41
CA MET A 206 -12.29 0.91 -2.00
C MET A 206 -12.02 -0.58 -1.81
N VAL A 207 -12.54 -1.45 -2.68
CA VAL A 207 -12.24 -2.89 -2.65
C VAL A 207 -10.76 -3.14 -2.95
N GLU A 208 -10.21 -2.49 -3.96
CA GLU A 208 -8.79 -2.61 -4.30
C GLU A 208 -7.90 -2.01 -3.19
N PHE A 209 -8.24 -0.83 -2.66
CA PHE A 209 -7.53 -0.22 -1.53
C PHE A 209 -7.51 -1.15 -0.31
N LYS A 210 -8.63 -1.76 0.06
CA LYS A 210 -8.70 -2.71 1.18
C LYS A 210 -7.87 -3.96 0.92
N THR A 211 -7.90 -4.47 -0.30
CA THR A 211 -7.10 -5.64 -0.71
C THR A 211 -5.61 -5.34 -0.56
N GLN A 212 -5.16 -4.17 -1.04
CA GLN A 212 -3.77 -3.74 -0.89
C GLN A 212 -3.38 -3.41 0.55
N ALA A 213 -4.33 -3.10 1.43
CA ALA A 213 -4.06 -2.82 2.85
C ALA A 213 -3.97 -4.09 3.71
N SER A 214 -4.32 -5.27 3.17
CA SER A 214 -4.33 -6.54 3.91
C SER A 214 -3.01 -6.89 4.59
N PHE A 215 -1.86 -6.41 4.09
CA PHE A 215 -0.56 -6.61 4.73
C PHE A 215 -0.47 -6.01 6.14
N LEU A 216 -1.29 -5.00 6.47
CA LEU A 216 -1.36 -4.42 7.80
C LEU A 216 -1.84 -5.42 8.86
N LEU A 217 -2.57 -6.47 8.45
CA LEU A 217 -2.92 -7.58 9.34
C LEU A 217 -1.69 -8.36 9.80
N TYR A 218 -0.62 -8.44 9.02
CA TYR A 218 0.63 -9.07 9.48
C TYR A 218 1.24 -8.31 10.66
N PHE A 219 1.18 -6.97 10.64
CA PHE A 219 1.60 -6.15 11.78
C PHE A 219 0.69 -6.37 13.00
N LEU A 220 -0.62 -6.54 12.80
CA LEU A 220 -1.53 -6.89 13.88
C LEU A 220 -1.13 -8.22 14.53
N PHE A 221 -0.97 -9.28 13.74
CA PHE A 221 -0.59 -10.60 14.25
C PHE A 221 0.78 -10.56 14.96
N ALA A 222 1.78 -9.90 14.37
CA ALA A 222 3.08 -9.73 14.99
C ALA A 222 2.98 -8.95 16.32
N GLY A 223 2.16 -7.89 16.36
CA GLY A 223 1.89 -7.12 17.58
C GLY A 223 1.25 -7.94 18.68
N VAL A 224 0.24 -8.75 18.37
CA VAL A 224 -0.42 -9.66 19.32
C VAL A 224 0.57 -10.69 19.87
N ILE A 225 1.38 -11.31 19.00
CA ILE A 225 2.40 -12.29 19.43
C ILE A 225 3.41 -11.64 20.40
N LEU A 226 3.87 -10.43 20.10
CA LEU A 226 4.80 -9.70 20.97
C LEU A 226 4.16 -9.36 22.33
N LEU A 227 2.88 -9.00 22.37
CA LEU A 227 2.16 -8.79 23.63
C LEU A 227 2.01 -10.07 24.45
N LEU A 228 1.78 -11.22 23.81
CA LEU A 228 1.75 -12.52 24.49
C LEU A 228 3.12 -12.85 25.09
N ILE A 229 4.20 -12.65 24.34
CA ILE A 229 5.58 -12.82 24.83
C ILE A 229 5.83 -11.91 26.04
N TYR A 230 5.43 -10.63 25.95
CA TYR A 230 5.51 -9.70 27.07
C TYR A 230 4.79 -10.24 28.32
N PHE A 231 3.55 -10.71 28.16
CA PHE A 231 2.76 -11.25 29.27
C PHE A 231 3.41 -12.48 29.92
N LEU A 232 3.93 -13.41 29.10
CA LEU A 232 4.66 -14.59 29.57
C LEU A 232 5.94 -14.23 30.34
N LEU A 233 6.73 -13.29 29.81
CA LEU A 233 7.93 -12.79 30.49
C LEU A 233 7.59 -12.15 31.84
N ARG A 234 6.50 -11.37 31.88
CA ARG A 234 6.03 -10.72 33.10
C ARG A 234 5.58 -11.70 34.17
N ILE A 235 4.84 -12.76 33.80
CA ILE A 235 4.43 -13.83 34.72
C ILE A 235 5.65 -14.56 35.26
N ARG A 236 6.59 -14.97 34.39
CA ARG A 236 7.80 -15.70 34.80
C ARG A 236 8.63 -14.90 35.80
N LYS A 237 8.79 -13.60 35.57
CA LYS A 237 9.50 -12.69 36.48
C LYS A 237 8.80 -12.59 37.84
N ARG A 238 7.46 -12.44 37.86
CA ARG A 238 6.68 -12.43 39.10
C ARG A 238 6.80 -13.76 39.86
N GLY A 239 6.69 -14.90 39.17
CA GLY A 239 6.84 -16.23 39.78
C GLY A 239 8.21 -16.47 40.42
N LEU A 240 9.28 -16.00 39.77
CA LEU A 240 10.64 -16.05 40.32
C LEU A 240 10.80 -15.17 41.58
N LEU A 241 10.23 -13.97 41.58
CA LEU A 241 10.24 -13.07 42.74
C LEU A 241 9.49 -13.69 43.94
N THR A 242 8.32 -14.30 43.71
CA THR A 242 7.54 -14.96 44.77
C THR A 242 8.27 -16.19 45.33
N LYS A 243 8.98 -16.96 44.48
CA LYS A 243 9.75 -18.13 44.92
C LYS A 243 10.98 -17.75 45.74
N ASN A 244 11.68 -16.67 45.37
CA ASN A 244 12.81 -16.15 46.14
C ASN A 244 12.39 -15.57 47.49
N ASN A 245 11.27 -14.85 47.54
CA ASN A 245 10.75 -14.31 48.80
C ASN A 245 10.34 -15.42 49.79
N LYS A 246 9.70 -16.50 49.30
CA LYS A 246 9.39 -17.69 50.12
C LYS A 246 10.64 -18.39 50.67
N ARG A 247 11.72 -18.49 49.88
CA ARG A 247 13.01 -19.07 50.34
C ARG A 247 13.69 -18.21 51.41
N TYR A 248 13.64 -16.88 51.25
CA TYR A 248 14.22 -15.96 52.23
C TYR A 248 13.50 -16.05 53.59
N VAL A 249 12.17 -16.08 53.58
CA VAL A 249 11.35 -16.26 54.79
C VAL A 249 11.58 -17.63 55.44
N ALA A 250 11.75 -18.70 54.65
CA ALA A 250 12.05 -20.03 55.17
C ALA A 250 13.47 -20.15 55.77
N GLY A 251 14.45 -19.45 55.20
CA GLY A 251 15.81 -19.38 55.75
C GLY A 251 15.88 -18.62 57.07
N LYS A 252 15.10 -17.55 57.21
CA LYS A 252 15.06 -16.75 58.45
C LYS A 252 14.47 -17.54 59.64
N ARG A 253 13.43 -18.35 59.42
CA ARG A 253 12.83 -19.22 60.46
C ARG A 253 13.69 -20.42 60.88
N ARG A 254 14.76 -20.74 60.15
CA ARG A 254 15.71 -21.81 60.55
C ARG A 254 16.86 -21.29 61.42
N ASN A 255 17.03 -19.97 61.48
CA ASN A 255 18.09 -19.30 62.24
C ASN A 255 17.55 -18.61 63.52
N GLU A 256 16.26 -18.79 63.81
CA GLU A 256 15.59 -18.48 65.08
C GLU A 256 15.31 -19.80 65.81
#